data_AF-A0A355TW06-F1
#
_entry.id   AF-A0A355TW06-F1
#
_cell.length_a   1.000
_cell.length_b   1.000
_cell.length_c   1.000
_cell.angle_alpha   90.00
_cell.angle_beta   90.00
_cell.angle_gamma   90.00
#
_symmetry.space_group_name_H-M   'P 1'
#
loop_
_entity.id
_entity.type
_entity.pdbx_description
1 polymer ?
#
loop_
_entity_poly.entity_id
_entity_poly.type
_entity_poly.pdbx_seq_one_letter_code
_entity_poly.pdbx_strand_id
1 'polypeptide(L)'
;MIGMAHIAENYPLYYDAVNEKGLGMAGLNFVGNAYYTENRNDKDNVASFEFIPWILGQCATVKDSRKLLEKINLVNTPFNKDLPVAQLHWIIADCSEAITVESTKNGINVYDNPVGVLANNPPFNEQMFNLNNYMNLS
;
A
#
# COMPACT_ATOMS: atom_id res chain seq x y z
N MET A 1 10.57 8.64 -10.44
CA MET A 1 10.36 8.26 -9.02
C MET A 1 11.72 8.05 -8.38
N ILE A 2 11.86 8.39 -7.10
CA ILE A 2 13.07 8.14 -6.30
C ILE A 2 12.63 7.39 -5.05
N GLY A 3 13.35 6.36 -4.65
CA GLY A 3 12.98 5.50 -3.52
C GLY A 3 13.95 4.33 -3.35
N MET A 4 13.67 3.50 -2.35
CA MET A 4 14.45 2.28 -2.09
C MET A 4 13.82 1.08 -2.81
N ALA A 5 14.65 0.32 -3.52
CA ALA A 5 14.21 -0.88 -4.24
C ALA A 5 15.28 -1.97 -4.21
N HIS A 6 14.83 -3.21 -4.30
CA HIS A 6 15.68 -4.34 -4.70
C HIS A 6 15.60 -4.51 -6.22
N ILE A 7 16.75 -4.62 -6.89
CA ILE A 7 16.79 -4.88 -8.33
C ILE A 7 16.86 -6.38 -8.56
N ALA A 8 15.84 -6.94 -9.20
CA ALA A 8 15.79 -8.34 -9.63
C ALA A 8 15.35 -8.40 -11.09
N GLU A 9 16.01 -9.22 -11.92
CA GLU A 9 15.69 -9.37 -13.35
C GLU A 9 15.57 -8.02 -14.12
N ASN A 10 16.43 -7.06 -13.75
CA ASN A 10 16.40 -5.69 -14.28
C ASN A 10 15.08 -4.93 -14.02
N TYR A 11 14.31 -5.36 -13.02
CA TYR A 11 13.09 -4.72 -12.54
C TYR A 11 13.27 -4.19 -11.11
N PRO A 12 12.85 -2.94 -10.81
CA PRO A 12 12.92 -2.39 -9.47
C PRO A 12 11.71 -2.80 -8.61
N LEU A 13 11.96 -3.64 -7.62
CA LEU A 13 10.99 -4.01 -6.59
C LEU A 13 11.05 -2.98 -5.45
N TYR A 14 10.22 -1.94 -5.54
CA TYR A 14 10.21 -0.83 -4.59
C TYR A 14 9.68 -1.26 -3.22
N TYR A 15 10.39 -0.84 -2.16
CA TYR A 15 9.90 -0.84 -0.78
C TYR A 15 9.12 0.44 -0.49
N ASP A 16 9.67 1.56 -0.96
CA ASP A 16 9.11 2.90 -0.85
C ASP A 16 9.59 3.76 -2.02
N ALA A 17 8.81 4.77 -2.37
CA ALA A 17 9.20 5.78 -3.34
C ALA A 17 8.36 7.05 -3.22
N VAL A 18 8.87 8.12 -3.81
CA VAL A 18 8.18 9.40 -4.03
C VAL A 18 8.26 9.76 -5.52
N ASN A 19 7.19 10.34 -6.05
CA ASN A 19 7.15 10.83 -7.43
C ASN A 19 7.44 12.33 -7.55
N GLU A 20 7.53 12.83 -8.79
CA GLU A 20 7.82 14.23 -9.09
C GLU A 20 6.74 15.23 -8.62
N LYS A 21 5.57 14.75 -8.20
CA LYS A 21 4.45 15.57 -7.71
C LYS A 21 4.40 15.67 -6.19
N GLY A 22 5.32 14.99 -5.50
CA GLY A 22 5.36 14.94 -4.04
C GLY A 22 4.43 13.90 -3.41
N LEU A 23 3.88 12.97 -4.21
CA LEU A 23 3.16 11.82 -3.70
C LEU A 23 4.17 10.73 -3.32
N GLY A 24 4.10 10.29 -2.06
CA GLY A 24 4.91 9.22 -1.50
C GLY A 24 4.09 7.98 -1.17
N MET A 25 4.73 6.82 -1.24
CA MET A 25 4.14 5.54 -0.88
C MET A 25 5.18 4.58 -0.33
N ALA A 26 4.82 3.80 0.69
CA ALA A 26 5.67 2.77 1.28
C ALA A 26 4.86 1.49 1.56
N GLY A 27 5.46 0.33 1.28
CA GLY A 27 4.94 -0.99 1.63
C GLY A 27 5.58 -1.51 2.91
N LEU A 28 4.74 -1.89 3.88
CA LEU A 28 5.17 -2.39 5.19
C LEU A 28 4.59 -3.79 5.43
N ASN A 29 5.26 -4.57 6.28
CA ASN A 29 4.92 -5.96 6.53
C ASN A 29 3.52 -6.11 7.17
N PHE A 30 2.68 -6.98 6.61
CA PHE A 30 1.28 -7.22 7.04
C PHE A 30 0.92 -8.72 7.02
N VAL A 31 1.84 -9.53 7.55
CA VAL A 31 1.78 -11.00 7.52
C VAL A 31 0.54 -11.52 8.27
N GLY A 32 -0.15 -12.49 7.66
CA GLY A 32 -1.32 -13.16 8.21
C GLY A 32 -2.65 -12.44 7.93
N ASN A 33 -2.61 -11.14 7.59
CA ASN A 33 -3.80 -10.34 7.28
C ASN A 33 -3.90 -10.01 5.78
N ALA A 34 -2.77 -9.85 5.10
CA ALA A 34 -2.73 -9.60 3.66
C ALA A 34 -3.40 -10.73 2.88
N TYR A 35 -4.27 -10.36 1.93
CA TYR A 35 -4.93 -11.29 1.02
C TYR A 35 -4.99 -10.69 -0.38
N TYR A 36 -4.56 -11.47 -1.36
CA TYR A 36 -4.53 -11.09 -2.77
C TYR A 36 -5.31 -12.13 -3.57
N THR A 37 -6.03 -11.68 -4.60
CA THR A 37 -6.98 -12.54 -5.33
C THR A 37 -6.43 -13.00 -6.68
N GLU A 38 -7.18 -13.81 -7.41
CA GLU A 38 -6.87 -14.12 -8.80
C GLU A 38 -7.25 -12.96 -9.73
N ASN A 39 -6.81 -13.02 -10.99
CA ASN A 39 -7.17 -12.02 -11.98
C ASN A 39 -8.70 -11.89 -12.16
N ARG A 40 -9.14 -10.65 -12.33
CA ARG A 40 -10.54 -10.27 -12.54
C ARG A 40 -10.69 -9.44 -13.81
N ASN A 41 -11.71 -9.76 -14.63
CA ASN A 41 -11.91 -9.07 -15.91
C ASN A 41 -12.48 -7.65 -15.76
N ASP A 42 -13.08 -7.32 -14.61
CA ASP A 42 -13.75 -6.04 -14.31
C ASP A 42 -12.86 -5.06 -13.53
N LYS A 43 -11.59 -5.38 -13.33
CA LYS A 43 -10.67 -4.66 -12.46
C LYS A 43 -9.29 -4.51 -13.09
N ASP A 44 -8.56 -3.50 -12.64
CA ASP A 44 -7.14 -3.35 -12.94
C ASP A 44 -6.36 -4.32 -12.05
N ASN A 45 -5.86 -5.42 -12.63
CA ASN A 45 -5.09 -6.43 -11.91
C ASN A 45 -3.64 -5.97 -11.75
N VAL A 46 -3.19 -5.84 -10.50
CA VAL A 46 -1.87 -5.29 -10.16
C VAL A 46 -1.19 -6.23 -9.16
N ALA A 47 0.01 -6.71 -9.48
CA ALA A 47 0.77 -7.52 -8.53
C ALA A 47 1.28 -6.65 -7.38
N SER A 48 1.50 -7.22 -6.19
CA SER A 48 1.89 -6.44 -5.01
C SER A 48 3.20 -5.64 -5.21
N PHE A 49 4.14 -6.17 -6.00
CA PHE A 49 5.41 -5.50 -6.34
C PHE A 49 5.26 -4.41 -7.41
N GLU A 50 4.14 -4.37 -8.13
CA GLU A 50 3.82 -3.33 -9.12
C GLU A 50 3.04 -2.17 -8.48
N PHE A 51 2.49 -2.37 -7.28
CA PHE A 51 1.52 -1.44 -6.73
C PHE A 51 2.08 -0.04 -6.45
N ILE A 52 3.30 0.06 -5.93
CA ILE A 52 4.00 1.35 -5.73
C ILE A 52 4.19 2.09 -7.07
N PRO A 53 4.86 1.52 -8.09
CA PRO A 53 5.02 2.21 -9.37
C PRO A 53 3.68 2.46 -10.09
N TRP A 54 2.68 1.60 -9.88
CA TRP A 54 1.35 1.77 -10.47
C TRP A 54 0.63 3.01 -9.92
N ILE A 55 0.64 3.24 -8.60
CA ILE A 55 0.10 4.47 -8.02
C ILE A 55 0.96 5.68 -8.40
N LEU A 56 2.26 5.61 -8.14
CA LEU A 56 3.16 6.76 -8.26
C LEU A 56 3.42 7.19 -9.72
N GLY A 57 3.21 6.31 -10.69
CA GLY A 57 3.29 6.62 -12.12
C GLY A 57 2.03 7.29 -12.68
N GLN A 58 0.91 7.27 -11.95
CA GLN A 58 -0.41 7.70 -12.46
C GLN A 58 -1.07 8.80 -11.63
N CYS A 59 -0.64 9.00 -10.39
CA CYS A 59 -1.30 9.91 -9.44
C CYS A 59 -0.40 11.10 -9.06
N ALA A 60 -1.00 12.29 -8.91
CA ALA A 60 -0.29 13.46 -8.38
C ALA A 60 -0.58 13.68 -6.89
N THR A 61 -1.75 13.23 -6.42
CA THR A 61 -2.25 13.45 -5.05
C THR A 61 -2.86 12.17 -4.47
N VAL A 62 -3.05 12.13 -3.15
CA VAL A 62 -3.79 11.06 -2.47
C VAL A 62 -5.22 10.95 -3.00
N LYS A 63 -5.84 12.06 -3.38
CA LYS A 63 -7.18 12.08 -4.01
C LYS A 63 -7.20 11.36 -5.35
N ASP A 64 -6.15 11.46 -6.15
CA ASP A 64 -6.03 10.70 -7.39
C ASP A 64 -5.86 9.21 -7.09
N SER A 65 -5.02 8.88 -6.09
CA SER A 65 -4.82 7.50 -5.64
C SER A 65 -6.14 6.87 -5.21
N ARG A 66 -6.99 7.56 -4.43
CA ARG A 66 -8.31 7.04 -4.01
C ARG A 66 -9.18 6.64 -5.20
N LYS A 67 -9.29 7.50 -6.22
CA LYS A 67 -10.08 7.21 -7.44
C LYS A 67 -9.54 6.00 -8.19
N LEU A 68 -8.22 5.86 -8.22
CA LEU A 68 -7.56 4.75 -8.90
C LEU A 68 -7.75 3.43 -8.13
N LEU A 69 -7.71 3.47 -6.79
CA LEU A 69 -7.95 2.33 -5.90
C LEU A 69 -9.38 1.77 -5.99
N GLU A 70 -10.38 2.54 -6.41
CA GLU A 70 -11.74 2.03 -6.63
C GLU A 70 -11.81 0.92 -7.70
N LYS A 71 -10.84 0.89 -8.62
CA LYS A 71 -10.79 -0.01 -9.78
C LYS A 71 -9.80 -1.15 -9.63
N ILE A 72 -8.97 -1.12 -8.60
CA ILE A 72 -7.85 -2.07 -8.46
C ILE A 72 -8.32 -3.44 -7.98
N ASN A 73 -7.58 -4.47 -8.40
CA ASN A 73 -7.53 -5.78 -7.80
C ASN A 73 -6.06 -6.13 -7.55
N LEU A 74 -5.68 -6.35 -6.29
CA LEU A 74 -4.33 -6.82 -5.96
C LEU A 74 -4.26 -8.34 -6.11
N VAL A 75 -3.37 -8.81 -6.97
CA VAL A 75 -3.31 -10.21 -7.38
C VAL A 75 -2.18 -11.00 -6.74
N ASN A 76 -2.43 -12.29 -6.52
CA ASN A 76 -1.49 -13.23 -5.89
C ASN A 76 -0.42 -13.73 -6.88
N THR A 77 0.15 -12.83 -7.68
CA THR A 77 1.19 -13.14 -8.66
C THR A 77 2.56 -12.95 -8.02
N PRO A 78 3.36 -14.02 -7.83
CA PRO A 78 4.73 -13.88 -7.35
C PRO A 78 5.59 -13.21 -8.41
N PHE A 79 6.67 -12.55 -8.01
CA PHE A 79 7.60 -11.95 -8.97
C PHE A 79 8.31 -13.05 -9.77
N ASN A 80 8.85 -14.05 -9.07
CA ASN A 80 9.36 -15.28 -9.66
C ASN A 80 9.31 -16.41 -8.62
N LYS A 81 9.87 -17.57 -8.95
CA LYS A 81 9.87 -18.76 -8.06
C LYS A 81 10.63 -18.57 -6.74
N ASP A 82 11.61 -17.67 -6.70
CA ASP A 82 12.50 -17.44 -5.56
C ASP A 82 12.02 -16.25 -4.71
N LEU A 83 11.18 -15.39 -5.28
CA LEU A 83 10.59 -14.20 -4.66
C LEU A 83 9.04 -14.34 -4.65
N PRO A 84 8.49 -15.02 -3.63
CA PRO A 84 7.05 -15.18 -3.49
C PRO A 84 6.36 -13.85 -3.18
N VAL A 85 5.02 -13.85 -3.25
CA VAL A 85 4.21 -12.65 -2.98
C VAL A 85 4.45 -12.14 -1.56
N ALA A 86 4.98 -10.92 -1.45
CA ALA A 86 5.15 -10.26 -0.17
C ALA A 86 3.80 -9.88 0.44
N GLN A 87 3.63 -10.15 1.74
CA GLN A 87 2.42 -9.80 2.49
C GLN A 87 2.56 -8.40 3.08
N LEU A 88 1.99 -7.42 2.39
CA LEU A 88 2.16 -6.01 2.68
C LEU A 88 0.83 -5.28 2.86
N HIS A 89 0.89 -4.18 3.60
CA HIS A 89 -0.04 -3.06 3.55
C HIS A 89 0.73 -1.78 3.22
N TRP A 90 0.02 -0.70 2.87
CA TRP A 90 0.68 0.49 2.36
C TRP A 90 0.19 1.76 3.01
N ILE A 91 1.10 2.70 3.21
CA ILE A 91 0.79 4.10 3.45
C ILE A 91 1.02 4.88 2.15
N ILE A 92 0.10 5.78 1.82
CA ILE A 92 0.21 6.71 0.69
C ILE A 92 -0.04 8.11 1.25
N ALA A 93 0.86 9.05 0.97
CA ALA A 93 0.78 10.41 1.52
C ALA A 93 1.22 11.46 0.51
N ASP A 94 0.58 12.62 0.54
CA ASP A 94 1.03 13.84 -0.13
C ASP A 94 1.21 14.98 0.89
N CYS A 95 1.31 16.23 0.42
CA CYS A 95 1.50 17.38 1.32
C CYS A 95 0.28 17.71 2.19
N SER A 96 -0.88 17.12 1.92
CA SER A 96 -2.16 17.49 2.54
C SER A 96 -2.73 16.37 3.41
N GLU A 97 -2.60 15.11 3.00
CA GLU A 97 -3.23 13.99 3.68
C GLU A 97 -2.42 12.69 3.53
N ALA A 98 -2.78 11.70 4.36
CA ALA A 98 -2.27 10.34 4.28
C ALA A 98 -3.43 9.34 4.35
N ILE A 99 -3.26 8.20 3.67
CA ILE A 99 -4.16 7.05 3.72
C ILE A 99 -3.38 5.77 3.97
N THR A 100 -4.06 4.80 4.59
CA THR A 100 -3.59 3.43 4.74
C THR A 100 -4.44 2.52 3.84
N VAL A 101 -3.78 1.64 3.07
CA VAL A 101 -4.43 0.67 2.19
C VAL A 101 -4.11 -0.75 2.65
N GLU A 102 -5.14 -1.52 3.00
CA GLU A 102 -5.04 -2.91 3.46
C GLU A 102 -5.91 -3.83 2.60
N SER A 103 -5.29 -4.77 1.89
CA SER A 103 -6.00 -5.84 1.19
C SER A 103 -6.16 -7.04 2.13
N THR A 104 -7.40 -7.35 2.51
CA THR A 104 -7.73 -8.48 3.39
C THR A 104 -8.73 -9.40 2.70
N LYS A 105 -9.12 -10.49 3.38
CA LYS A 105 -10.16 -11.41 2.87
C LYS A 105 -11.50 -10.73 2.61
N ASN A 106 -11.75 -9.58 3.24
CA ASN A 106 -12.97 -8.79 3.05
C ASN A 106 -12.86 -7.80 1.88
N GLY A 107 -11.70 -7.75 1.20
CA GLY A 107 -11.41 -6.84 0.11
C GLY A 107 -10.37 -5.78 0.48
N ILE A 108 -10.24 -4.78 -0.41
CA ILE A 108 -9.31 -3.67 -0.25
C ILE A 108 -9.99 -2.58 0.58
N ASN A 109 -9.38 -2.25 1.71
CA ASN A 109 -9.81 -1.20 2.62
C ASN A 109 -8.89 0.00 2.46
N VAL A 110 -9.47 1.19 2.34
CA VAL A 110 -8.74 2.45 2.24
C VAL A 110 -9.20 3.32 3.42
N TYR A 111 -8.28 3.58 4.34
CA TYR A 111 -8.56 4.33 5.56
C TYR A 111 -7.93 5.72 5.48
N ASP A 112 -8.64 6.72 5.99
CA ASP A 112 -8.03 7.99 6.34
C ASP A 112 -7.00 7.75 7.44
N ASN A 113 -5.79 8.31 7.28
CA ASN A 113 -4.72 8.19 8.26
C ASN A 113 -4.39 9.59 8.83
N PRO A 114 -5.21 10.12 9.77
CA PRO A 114 -5.02 11.46 10.31
C PRO A 114 -3.77 11.59 11.19
N VAL A 115 -3.19 10.48 11.63
CA VAL A 115 -1.98 10.45 12.45
C VAL A 115 -0.70 10.42 11.63
N GLY A 116 -0.79 10.10 10.32
CA GLY A 116 0.34 10.10 9.40
C GLY A 116 1.39 9.02 9.67
N VAL A 117 1.05 7.98 10.43
CA VAL A 117 1.96 6.88 10.79
C VAL A 117 1.37 5.53 10.42
N LEU A 118 2.23 4.58 10.07
CA LEU A 118 1.87 3.18 9.83
C LEU A 118 3.01 2.27 10.29
N ALA A 119 2.67 1.14 10.91
CA ALA A 119 3.63 0.15 11.39
C ALA A 119 3.42 -1.21 10.70
N ASN A 120 3.03 -2.25 11.43
CA ASN A 120 2.76 -3.59 10.87
C ASN A 120 1.38 -4.06 11.34
N ASN A 121 1.29 -5.24 11.94
CA ASN A 121 0.06 -5.73 12.56
C ASN A 121 -0.19 -5.08 13.94
N PRO A 122 -1.45 -5.04 14.41
CA PRO A 122 -2.69 -5.53 13.80
C PRO A 122 -3.22 -4.64 12.65
N PRO A 123 -4.36 -4.96 12.00
CA PRO A 123 -5.02 -4.06 11.05
C PRO A 123 -5.17 -2.62 11.56
N PHE A 124 -5.19 -1.67 10.64
CA PHE A 124 -5.06 -0.24 10.95
C PHE A 124 -6.14 0.30 11.91
N ASN A 125 -7.38 -0.17 11.79
CA ASN A 125 -8.46 0.23 12.70
C ASN A 125 -8.21 -0.17 14.17
N GLU A 126 -7.58 -1.32 14.41
CA GLU A 126 -7.19 -1.76 15.75
C GLU A 126 -6.04 -0.89 16.29
N GLN A 127 -5.07 -0.52 15.44
CA GLN A 127 -4.01 0.42 15.82
C GLN A 127 -4.60 1.77 16.22
N MET A 128 -5.52 2.30 15.41
CA MET A 128 -6.21 3.56 15.71
C MET A 128 -7.03 3.49 16.99
N PHE A 129 -7.71 2.37 17.24
CA PHE A 129 -8.44 2.17 18.50
C PHE A 129 -7.50 2.13 19.71
N ASN A 130 -6.33 1.50 19.57
CA ASN A 130 -5.35 1.40 20.63
C ASN A 130 -4.75 2.75 21.05
N LEU A 131 -4.73 3.75 20.16
CA LEU A 131 -4.29 5.11 20.51
C LEU A 131 -5.15 5.75 21.61
N ASN A 132 -6.42 5.33 21.76
CA ASN A 132 -7.28 5.83 22.84
C ASN A 132 -6.71 5.55 24.24
N ASN A 133 -5.90 4.50 24.40
CA ASN A 133 -5.26 4.17 25.67
C ASN A 133 -4.19 5.18 26.09
N TYR A 134 -3.73 6.03 25.17
CA TYR A 134 -2.58 6.91 25.36
C TYR A 134 -2.92 8.41 25.32
N MET A 135 -4.22 8.77 25.32
CA MET A 135 -4.67 10.17 25.22
C MET A 135 -4.15 11.09 26.34
N ASN A 136 -3.74 10.52 27.47
CA ASN A 136 -3.27 11.29 28.64
C ASN A 136 -1.73 11.35 28.74
N LEU A 137 -0.99 10.81 27.77
CA LEU A 137 0.46 10.95 27.73
C LEU A 137 0.87 12.36 27.26
N SER A 138 1.90 12.91 27.90
CA SER A 138 2.49 14.23 27.63
C SER A 138 3.99 14.15 27.50
#